data_AF-A0AAU8JFC5-F1
#
_entry.id   AF-A0AAU8JFC5-F1
#
_cell.length_a   1.000
_cell.length_b   1.000
_cell.length_c   1.000
_cell.angle_alpha   90.00
_cell.angle_beta   90.00
_cell.angle_gamma   90.00
#
_symmetry.space_group_name_H-M   'P 1'
#
loop_
_entity.id
_entity.type
_entity.pdbx_description
1 polymer ?
#
loop_
_entity_poly.entity_id
_entity_poly.type
_entity_poly.pdbx_seq_one_letter_code
_entity_poly.pdbx_strand_id
1 'polypeptide(L)' 'MVKALVEMGKVTEYLPTYHARHTTQNRWLESGMSEEAIAALLDTSPTRIRKHYRDDRLDYENLAQNITLPELGD' A
#
# COMPACT_ATOMS: atom_id res chain seq x y z
N MET A 1 -21.67 -4.59 12.11
CA MET A 1 -20.52 -4.33 11.20
C MET A 1 -20.18 -2.85 11.26
N VAL A 2 -18.90 -2.47 11.18
CA VAL A 2 -18.47 -1.06 11.24
C VAL A 2 -19.13 -0.19 10.17
N LYS A 3 -19.46 -0.79 9.00
CA LYS A 3 -20.24 -0.15 7.93
C LYS A 3 -21.59 0.41 8.41
N ALA A 4 -22.32 -0.34 9.24
CA ALA A 4 -23.58 0.11 9.84
C ALA A 4 -23.38 1.27 10.83
N LEU A 5 -22.23 1.35 11.50
CA LEU A 5 -21.93 2.45 12.43
C LEU A 5 -21.60 3.76 11.69
N VAL A 6 -21.03 3.67 10.48
CA VAL A 6 -20.83 4.83 9.59
C VAL A 6 -22.17 5.31 9.03
N GLU A 7 -23.01 4.39 8.55
CA GLU A 7 -24.35 4.73 8.04
C GLU A 7 -25.23 5.38 9.12
N MET A 8 -25.07 4.98 10.38
CA MET A 8 -25.74 5.57 11.54
C MET A 8 -25.11 6.90 12.02
N GLY A 9 -24.06 7.41 11.36
CA GLY A 9 -23.36 8.64 11.73
C GLY A 9 -22.62 8.56 13.08
N LYS A 10 -22.44 7.35 13.63
CA LYS A 10 -21.73 7.11 14.90
C LYS A 10 -20.21 7.07 14.71
N VAL A 11 -19.75 6.91 13.47
CA VAL A 11 -18.35 6.98 13.05
C VAL A 11 -18.27 7.85 11.80
N THR A 12 -17.40 8.87 11.81
CA THR A 12 -17.35 9.91 10.77
C THR A 12 -16.88 9.38 9.42
N GLU A 13 -15.95 8.42 9.41
CA GLU A 13 -15.46 7.76 8.20
C GLU A 13 -14.85 6.40 8.57
N TYR A 14 -15.11 5.37 7.77
CA TYR A 14 -14.40 4.10 7.86
C TYR A 14 -13.50 3.98 6.65
N LEU A 15 -12.24 4.40 6.80
CA LEU A 15 -11.19 3.95 5.90
C LEU A 15 -11.09 2.43 6.07
N PRO A 16 -11.35 1.63 5.03
CA PRO A 16 -11.23 0.18 5.13
C PRO A 16 -9.87 -0.15 5.74
N THR A 17 -9.86 -0.89 6.84
CA THR A 17 -8.64 -1.26 7.58
C THR A 17 -7.57 -1.86 6.67
N TYR A 18 -8.02 -2.46 5.56
CA TYR A 18 -7.20 -2.91 4.45
C TYR A 18 -6.33 -1.79 3.86
N HIS A 19 -6.90 -0.66 3.41
CA HIS A 19 -6.11 0.43 2.83
C HIS A 19 -5.12 1.03 3.82
N ALA A 20 -5.54 1.25 5.07
CA ALA A 20 -4.64 1.75 6.11
C ALA A 20 -3.46 0.80 6.37
N ARG A 21 -3.72 -0.51 6.38
CA ARG A 21 -2.67 -1.55 6.51
C ARG A 21 -1.69 -1.49 5.34
N HIS A 22 -2.18 -1.42 4.10
CA HIS A 22 -1.34 -1.31 2.91
C HIS A 22 -0.50 -0.02 2.89
N THR A 23 -1.10 1.13 3.24
CA THR A 23 -0.38 2.41 3.35
C THR A 23 0.69 2.36 4.42
N THR A 24 0.39 1.81 5.59
CA THR A 24 1.34 1.67 6.70
C THR A 24 2.54 0.80 6.29
N GLN A 25 2.26 -0.33 5.66
CA GLN A 25 3.30 -1.24 5.17
C GLN A 25 4.22 -0.58 4.14
N ASN A 26 3.67 0.18 3.17
CA ASN A 26 4.48 0.95 2.22
C ASN A 26 5.41 1.95 2.90
N ARG A 27 4.87 2.73 3.87
CA ARG A 27 5.66 3.73 4.59
C ARG A 27 6.81 3.13 5.39
N TRP A 28 6.60 1.97 6.03
CA TRP A 28 7.66 1.28 6.76
C TRP A 28 8.72 0.68 5.83
N LEU A 29 8.33 0.16 4.66
CA LEU A 29 9.30 -0.29 3.65
C LEU A 29 10.13 0.87 3.09
N GLU A 30 9.52 2.04 2.87
CA GLU A 30 10.18 3.27 2.44
C GLU A 30 11.15 3.82 3.50
N SER A 31 10.82 3.67 4.78
CA SER A 31 11.70 4.08 5.88
C SER A 31 12.86 3.11 6.13
N GLY A 32 12.97 2.03 5.35
CA GLY A 32 14.03 1.02 5.48
C GLY A 32 13.80 -0.01 6.59
N MET A 33 12.57 -0.14 7.12
CA MET A 33 12.26 -1.18 8.09
C MET A 33 12.31 -2.56 7.43
N SER A 34 12.84 -3.57 8.14
CA SER A 34 12.98 -4.91 7.56
C SER A 34 11.61 -5.59 7.39
N GLU A 35 11.52 -6.46 6.40
CA GLU A 35 10.30 -7.21 6.09
C GLU A 35 9.90 -8.13 7.25
N GLU A 36 10.88 -8.67 7.99
CA GLU A 36 10.67 -9.49 9.18
C GLU A 36 10.01 -8.70 10.31
N ALA A 37 10.46 -7.46 10.54
CA ALA A 37 9.90 -6.59 11.57
C ALA A 37 8.46 -6.19 11.22
N ILE A 38 8.22 -5.81 9.96
CA ILE A 38 6.86 -5.49 9.47
C ILE A 38 5.95 -6.72 9.54
N ALA A 39 6.45 -7.89 9.16
CA ALA A 39 5.70 -9.14 9.20
C ALA A 39 5.23 -9.50 10.61
N ALA A 40 6.12 -9.34 11.61
CA ALA A 40 5.78 -9.56 13.01
C ALA A 40 4.71 -8.56 13.51
N LEU A 41 4.81 -7.28 13.13
CA LEU A 41 3.86 -6.24 13.56
C LEU A 41 2.47 -6.38 12.94
N LEU A 42 2.40 -6.91 11.72
CA LEU A 42 1.14 -7.00 10.98
C LEU A 42 0.53 -8.41 11.01
N ASP A 43 1.16 -9.39 11.66
CA ASP A 43 0.72 -10.79 11.60
C ASP A 43 0.61 -11.29 10.14
N THR A 44 1.74 -11.26 9.44
CA THR A 44 1.89 -11.74 8.05
C THR A 44 3.27 -12.38 7.86
N SER A 45 3.63 -12.77 6.63
CA SER A 45 4.95 -13.31 6.31
C SER A 45 5.79 -12.35 5.44
N PRO A 46 7.12 -12.32 5.58
CA PRO A 46 8.01 -11.54 4.71
C PRO A 46 7.85 -11.89 3.22
N THR A 47 7.60 -13.16 2.91
CA THR A 47 7.34 -13.63 1.54
C THR A 47 6.09 -13.01 0.93
N ARG A 48 5.01 -12.83 1.71
CA ARG A 48 3.81 -12.10 1.25
C ARG A 48 4.09 -10.61 1.04
N ILE A 49 4.94 -10.03 1.87
CA ILE A 49 5.35 -8.62 1.75
C ILE A 49 6.12 -8.41 0.44
N ARG A 50 7.13 -9.23 0.13
CA ARG A 50 7.92 -9.12 -1.11
C ARG A 50 7.06 -9.18 -2.36
N LYS A 51 6.22 -10.23 -2.44
CA LYS A 51 5.35 -10.46 -3.60
C LYS A 51 4.48 -9.25 -3.94
N HIS A 52 3.89 -8.60 -2.93
CA HIS A 52 2.84 -7.59 -3.15
C HIS A 52 3.34 -6.14 -3.10
N TYR A 53 4.59 -5.90 -2.67
CA TYR A 53 5.08 -4.53 -2.42
C TYR A 53 6.49 -4.27 -2.95
N ARG A 54 7.27 -5.31 -3.26
CA ARG A 54 8.60 -5.19 -3.88
C ARG A 54 8.57 -5.65 -5.33
N ASP A 55 8.04 -6.84 -5.59
CA ASP A 55 8.05 -7.45 -6.92
C ASP A 55 7.12 -6.69 -7.88
N ASP A 56 5.91 -6.33 -7.43
CA ASP A 56 4.99 -5.48 -8.19
C ASP A 56 5.54 -4.04 -8.42
N ARG A 57 6.47 -3.56 -7.57
CA ARG A 57 7.04 -2.20 -7.70
C ARG A 57 7.98 -2.09 -8.90
N LEU A 58 8.72 -3.15 -9.19
CA LEU A 58 9.55 -3.24 -10.41
C LEU A 58 8.68 -3.19 -11.66
N ASP A 59 7.51 -3.82 -11.65
CA ASP A 59 6.57 -3.75 -12.78
C ASP A 59 6.01 -2.33 -12.99
N TYR A 60 5.72 -1.58 -11.92
CA TYR A 60 5.31 -0.18 -12.02
C TYR A 60 6.44 0.74 -12.51
N GLU A 61 7.67 0.56 -12.05
CA GLU A 61 8.83 1.34 -12.52
C GLU A 61 9.13 1.03 -13.99
N ASN A 62 9.00 -0.24 -14.42
CA ASN A 62 9.11 -0.65 -15.83
C ASN A 62 7.96 -0.10 -16.70
N LEU A 63 6.73 -0.02 -16.17
CA LEU A 63 5.60 0.61 -16.87
C LEU A 63 5.81 2.11 -17.01
N ALA A 64 6.27 2.79 -15.96
CA ALA A 64 6.54 4.22 -15.98
C ALA A 64 7.64 4.61 -16.98
N GLN A 65 8.67 3.77 -17.14
CA GLN A 65 9.72 3.97 -18.15
C GLN A 65 9.25 3.79 -19.59
N ASN A 66 8.17 3.04 -19.82
CA ASN A 66 7.59 2.80 -21.15
C ASN A 66 6.48 3.80 -21.53
N ILE A 67 6.15 4.74 -20.64
CA ILE A 67 5.21 5.82 -20.95
C ILE A 67 6.04 7.01 -21.45
N THR A 68 6.22 7.10 -22.77
CA THR A 68 6.67 8.34 -23.41
C THR A 68 5.52 9.34 -23.32
N LEU A 69 5.60 10.29 -22.39
CA LEU A 69 4.67 11.41 -22.37
C LEU A 69 4.92 12.25 -23.64
N PRO A 70 3.88 12.62 -24.41
CA PRO A 70 4.06 13.47 -25.57
C PRO A 70 4.61 14.82 -25.12
N GLU A 71 5.62 15.32 -25.81
CA GLU A 71 6.13 16.67 -25.56
C GLU A 71 5.00 17.67 -25.83
N LEU A 72 4.66 18.43 -24.79
CA LEU A 72 3.80 19.59 -24.94
C LEU A 72 4.66 20.65 -25.61
N GLY A 73 4.45 20.86 -26.91
CA GLY A 73 5.15 21.87 -27.69
C GLY A 73 4.97 23.28 -27.10
N ASP A 74 6.00 24.10 -27.30
CA ASP A 74 6.16 25.47 -26.76
C ASP A 74 4.95 26.40 -26.97
#